data_AF-A0A960SAQ8-F1
#
_entry.id   AF-A0A960SAQ8-F1
#
_cell.length_a   1.000
_cell.length_b   1.000
_cell.length_c   1.000
_cell.angle_alpha   90.00
_cell.angle_beta   90.00
_cell.angle_gamma   90.00
#
_symmetry.space_group_name_H-M   'P 1'
#
loop_
_entity.id
_entity.type
_entity.pdbx_description
1 polymer ?
#
loop_
_entity_poly.entity_id
_entity_poly.type
_entity_poly.pdbx_seq_one_letter_code
_entity_poly.pdbx_strand_id
1 'polypeptide(L)'
;MANLPSKLKKLFRLKTLLLLVFLGGFLMVLAILAMPFWLGWALRQAPPEIGLSFDAYAMDGYGRFTLEGVKIEQPNATILLDRINAPSPLNWLRLALWSEDGEPYVHVNQAKVEIRSSPTSDVKQPTPSRRSPDDLQSAMDQLETLLSIGDQWLPKADVSELTILWEGREIRLNQVSWDQRQLVGTGMWSAYPNYLIQITLNLKKGEPSLTGSIPALSINFLAQLEDVQPNWEANGRISYLENMATFSMVPGKDSWIPQSASWNFTDWKLDLTQLGLEFDPYYQTLGFSLSGTWQDGEAKNSLSGHLYPPEETNNTYLIPVDFKSEVSGNLEKLTVSQFSLEAPGILAASNEPIVYDFQQNLISGDLRFDMDLDLSSLNIEDLEGHLAGLVAVSTTNGEPKGNFDLKGTDVGYQQFAFDELDLEADLDWPLVSLNQGKARLSTGSYFDSRGV
;
A
#
# COMPACT_ATOMS: atom_id res chain seq x y z
N MET A 1 4.20 -87.16 8.52
CA MET A 1 4.98 -86.02 7.96
C MET A 1 5.61 -86.47 6.65
N ALA A 2 4.99 -86.11 5.53
CA ALA A 2 5.31 -86.65 4.21
C ALA A 2 6.61 -86.04 3.66
N ASN A 3 7.53 -86.91 3.20
CA ASN A 3 8.76 -86.52 2.50
C ASN A 3 8.40 -85.85 1.17
N LEU A 4 8.38 -84.51 1.15
CA LEU A 4 8.31 -83.77 -0.10
C LEU A 4 9.45 -84.20 -1.03
N PRO A 5 9.18 -84.51 -2.31
CA PRO A 5 10.17 -85.00 -3.25
C PRO A 5 11.30 -83.96 -3.40
N SER A 6 12.55 -84.43 -3.44
CA SER A 6 13.76 -83.59 -3.43
C SER A 6 13.78 -82.51 -4.52
N LYS A 7 13.07 -82.72 -5.63
CA LYS A 7 12.87 -81.74 -6.71
C LYS A 7 12.05 -80.52 -6.28
N LEU A 8 11.02 -80.69 -5.43
CA LEU A 8 10.21 -79.58 -4.91
C LEU A 8 10.99 -78.71 -3.91
N LYS A 9 11.88 -79.31 -3.09
CA LYS A 9 12.80 -78.56 -2.21
C LYS A 9 13.81 -77.71 -2.99
N LYS A 10 14.30 -78.20 -4.14
CA LYS A 10 15.20 -77.44 -5.03
C LYS A 10 14.49 -76.25 -5.69
N LEU A 11 13.25 -76.44 -6.15
CA LEU A 11 12.44 -75.36 -6.72
C LEU A 11 12.10 -74.27 -5.69
N PHE A 12 11.78 -74.65 -4.45
CA PHE A 12 11.57 -73.68 -3.37
C PHE A 12 12.85 -72.89 -3.05
N ARG A 13 14.01 -73.56 -2.92
CA ARG A 13 15.30 -72.88 -2.68
C ARG A 13 15.68 -71.92 -3.81
N LEU A 14 15.42 -72.30 -5.07
CA LEU A 14 15.71 -71.43 -6.22
C LEU A 14 14.80 -70.19 -6.24
N LYS A 15 13.50 -70.34 -5.93
CA LYS A 15 12.56 -69.21 -5.83
C LYS A 15 12.93 -68.26 -4.67
N THR A 16 13.30 -68.80 -3.51
CA THR A 16 13.75 -67.98 -2.38
C THR A 16 15.05 -67.24 -2.70
N LEU A 17 16.00 -67.88 -3.41
CA LEU A 17 17.25 -67.24 -3.79
C LEU A 17 17.04 -66.15 -4.85
N LEU A 18 16.17 -66.38 -5.85
CA LEU A 18 15.79 -65.35 -6.82
C LEU A 18 15.09 -64.16 -6.15
N LEU A 19 14.19 -64.41 -5.19
CA LEU A 19 13.52 -63.36 -4.44
C LEU A 19 14.50 -62.54 -3.59
N LEU A 20 15.47 -63.18 -2.94
CA LEU A 20 16.52 -62.48 -2.18
C LEU A 20 17.44 -61.65 -3.09
N VAL A 21 17.80 -62.16 -4.27
CA VAL A 21 18.60 -61.40 -5.25
C VAL A 21 17.80 -60.21 -5.80
N PHE A 22 16.51 -60.40 -6.11
CA PHE A 22 15.66 -59.31 -6.56
C PHE A 22 15.46 -58.25 -5.48
N LEU A 23 15.21 -58.67 -4.24
CA LEU A 23 15.08 -57.77 -3.09
C LEU A 23 16.39 -57.03 -2.81
N GLY A 24 17.53 -57.73 -2.84
CA GLY A 24 18.85 -57.13 -2.67
C GLY A 24 19.19 -56.14 -3.79
N GLY A 25 18.90 -56.49 -5.04
CA GLY A 25 19.07 -55.59 -6.18
C GLY A 25 18.14 -54.37 -6.11
N PHE A 26 16.89 -54.58 -5.73
CA PHE A 26 15.92 -53.49 -5.52
C PHE A 26 16.37 -52.56 -4.41
N LEU A 27 16.80 -53.08 -3.25
CA LEU A 27 17.35 -52.28 -2.15
C LEU A 27 18.62 -51.53 -2.54
N MET A 28 19.49 -52.13 -3.39
CA MET A 28 20.68 -51.46 -3.90
C MET A 28 20.33 -50.31 -4.84
N VAL A 29 19.37 -50.51 -5.75
CA VAL A 29 18.85 -49.44 -6.62
C VAL A 29 18.21 -48.35 -5.78
N LEU A 30 17.42 -48.71 -4.76
CA LEU A 30 16.84 -47.77 -3.80
C LEU A 30 17.92 -46.98 -3.06
N ALA A 31 19.01 -47.64 -2.63
CA ALA A 31 20.13 -46.99 -1.97
C ALA A 31 20.87 -46.03 -2.92
N ILE A 32 21.08 -46.41 -4.18
CA ILE A 32 21.70 -45.56 -5.20
C ILE A 32 20.81 -44.35 -5.53
N LEU A 33 19.50 -44.56 -5.72
CA LEU A 33 18.52 -43.49 -5.93
C LEU A 33 18.35 -42.62 -4.69
N ALA A 34 18.63 -43.15 -3.49
CA ALA A 34 18.61 -42.38 -2.27
C ALA A 34 19.89 -41.54 -2.05
N MET A 35 20.99 -41.86 -2.76
CA MET A 35 22.19 -41.03 -2.70
C MET A 35 22.03 -39.75 -3.51
N PRO A 36 22.43 -38.59 -2.99
CA PRO A 36 22.12 -37.30 -3.62
C PRO A 36 23.01 -36.95 -4.84
N PHE A 37 24.00 -37.76 -5.22
CA PHE A 37 24.93 -37.41 -6.29
C PHE A 37 24.28 -37.22 -7.67
N TRP A 38 23.15 -37.87 -7.94
CA TRP A 38 22.41 -37.73 -9.20
C TRP A 38 21.50 -36.49 -9.22
N LEU A 39 21.23 -35.89 -8.05
CA LEU A 39 20.29 -34.77 -7.91
C LEU A 39 20.73 -33.56 -8.73
N GLY A 40 22.02 -33.21 -8.67
CA GLY A 40 22.57 -32.11 -9.47
C GLY A 40 22.40 -32.33 -10.98
N TRP A 41 22.54 -33.58 -11.46
CA TRP A 41 22.27 -33.90 -12.86
C TRP A 41 20.78 -33.84 -13.18
N ALA A 42 19.91 -34.42 -12.34
CA ALA A 42 18.47 -34.41 -12.55
C ALA A 42 17.87 -32.99 -12.54
N LEU A 43 18.32 -32.11 -11.64
CA LEU A 43 17.90 -30.71 -11.60
C LEU A 43 18.29 -29.95 -12.88
N ARG A 44 19.42 -30.27 -13.51
CA ARG A 44 19.81 -29.69 -14.81
C ARG A 44 18.95 -30.18 -15.97
N GLN A 45 18.29 -31.32 -15.83
CA GLN A 45 17.35 -31.86 -16.82
C GLN A 45 15.90 -31.41 -16.56
N ALA A 46 15.68 -30.51 -15.59
CA ALA A 46 14.35 -29.98 -15.32
C ALA A 46 13.76 -29.34 -16.59
N PRO A 47 12.45 -29.51 -16.85
CA PRO A 47 11.81 -28.95 -18.02
C PRO A 47 12.06 -27.44 -18.14
N PRO A 48 12.35 -26.92 -19.35
CA PRO A 48 12.54 -25.49 -19.58
C PRO A 48 11.39 -24.61 -19.10
N GLU A 49 10.17 -25.16 -19.02
CA GLU A 49 8.95 -24.49 -18.54
C GLU A 49 9.03 -24.05 -17.07
N ILE A 50 9.88 -24.68 -16.26
CA ILE A 50 10.10 -24.28 -14.87
C ILE A 50 11.01 -23.04 -14.80
N GLY A 51 11.80 -22.78 -15.85
CA GLY A 51 12.72 -21.65 -15.93
C GLY A 51 13.88 -21.71 -14.94
N LEU A 52 14.13 -22.89 -14.33
CA LEU A 52 15.16 -23.09 -13.30
C LEU A 52 16.53 -23.33 -13.94
N SER A 53 17.52 -22.54 -13.54
CA SER A 53 18.94 -22.73 -13.84
C SER A 53 19.79 -22.46 -12.61
N PHE A 54 21.01 -22.99 -12.57
CA PHE A 54 21.95 -22.78 -11.46
C PHE A 54 23.40 -23.01 -11.93
N ASP A 55 24.35 -22.34 -11.27
CA ASP A 55 25.76 -22.36 -11.67
C ASP A 55 26.48 -23.60 -11.13
N ALA A 56 26.35 -23.83 -9.81
CA ALA A 56 27.03 -24.92 -9.13
C ALA A 56 26.11 -25.73 -8.22
N TYR A 57 26.46 -27.00 -8.04
CA TYR A 57 25.85 -27.93 -7.10
C TYR A 57 26.96 -28.53 -6.23
N ALA A 58 26.80 -28.41 -4.91
CA ALA A 58 27.72 -28.99 -3.95
C ALA A 58 26.95 -29.78 -2.89
N MET A 59 27.53 -30.88 -2.44
CA MET A 59 27.04 -31.63 -1.29
C MET A 59 27.73 -31.13 -0.03
N ASP A 60 26.96 -30.81 1.00
CA ASP A 60 27.48 -30.46 2.33
C ASP A 60 27.21 -31.62 3.29
N GLY A 61 28.15 -32.57 3.30
CA GLY A 61 27.98 -33.86 3.96
C GLY A 61 26.89 -34.74 3.32
N TYR A 62 26.28 -35.63 4.12
CA TYR A 62 25.18 -36.49 3.66
C TYR A 62 23.78 -35.90 3.91
N GLY A 63 23.70 -34.87 4.76
CA GLY A 63 22.43 -34.33 5.25
C GLY A 63 21.88 -33.18 4.42
N ARG A 64 22.72 -32.43 3.70
CA ARG A 64 22.35 -31.20 3.00
C ARG A 64 23.06 -31.05 1.66
N PHE A 65 22.50 -30.24 0.79
CA PHE A 65 23.11 -29.83 -0.46
C PHE A 65 22.99 -28.32 -0.63
N THR A 66 23.91 -27.76 -1.40
CA THR A 66 23.97 -26.35 -1.75
C THR A 66 23.80 -26.19 -3.27
N LEU A 67 22.95 -25.26 -3.68
CA LEU A 67 22.91 -24.72 -5.03
C LEU A 67 23.41 -23.28 -5.01
N GLU A 68 24.26 -22.92 -5.97
CA GLU A 68 24.78 -21.55 -6.12
C GLU A 68 24.29 -20.93 -7.43
N GLY A 69 24.01 -19.62 -7.41
CA GLY A 69 23.59 -18.85 -8.57
C GLY A 69 22.28 -19.34 -9.16
N VAL A 70 21.29 -19.68 -8.32
CA VAL A 70 20.00 -20.18 -8.80
C VAL A 70 19.20 -19.05 -9.44
N LYS A 71 18.73 -19.27 -10.65
CA LYS A 71 17.91 -18.33 -11.40
C LYS A 71 16.63 -19.00 -11.86
N ILE A 72 15.50 -18.40 -11.54
CA ILE A 72 14.16 -18.82 -11.96
C ILE A 72 13.58 -17.71 -12.84
N GLU A 73 13.38 -18.02 -14.12
CA GLU A 73 12.74 -17.12 -15.08
C GLU A 73 11.24 -17.43 -15.19
N GLN A 74 10.40 -16.45 -14.89
CA GLN A 74 8.96 -16.46 -15.10
C GLN A 74 8.58 -15.34 -16.09
N PRO A 75 7.42 -15.41 -16.76
CA PRO A 75 7.03 -14.41 -17.77
C PRO A 75 7.09 -12.96 -17.30
N ASN A 76 6.75 -12.70 -16.03
CA ASN A 76 6.69 -11.36 -15.42
C ASN A 76 7.64 -11.20 -14.22
N ALA A 77 8.50 -12.18 -13.95
CA ALA A 77 9.40 -12.11 -12.80
C ALA A 77 10.71 -12.86 -13.06
N THR A 78 11.82 -12.33 -12.55
CA THR A 78 13.09 -13.07 -12.47
C THR A 78 13.48 -13.17 -11.00
N ILE A 79 13.66 -14.41 -10.52
CA ILE A 79 14.09 -14.67 -9.15
C ILE A 79 15.54 -15.16 -9.21
N LEU A 80 16.44 -14.45 -8.54
CA LEU A 80 17.84 -14.79 -8.39
C LEU A 80 18.10 -15.14 -6.93
N LEU A 81 18.64 -16.32 -6.67
CA LEU A 81 18.97 -16.79 -5.33
C LEU A 81 20.46 -17.11 -5.33
N ASP A 82 21.22 -16.36 -4.55
CA ASP A 82 22.69 -16.46 -4.49
C ASP A 82 23.13 -17.87 -4.08
N ARG A 83 22.62 -18.34 -2.94
CA ARG A 83 22.95 -19.64 -2.38
C ARG A 83 21.76 -20.23 -1.66
N ILE A 84 21.35 -21.43 -2.06
CA ILE A 84 20.29 -22.21 -1.44
C ILE A 84 20.93 -23.39 -0.72
N ASN A 85 20.68 -23.53 0.57
CA ASN A 85 21.06 -24.69 1.37
C ASN A 85 19.79 -25.46 1.78
N ALA A 86 19.64 -26.69 1.28
CA ALA A 86 18.46 -27.53 1.49
C ALA A 86 18.83 -28.93 2.00
N PRO A 87 17.91 -29.69 2.61
CA PRO A 87 18.20 -31.02 3.09
C PRO A 87 18.31 -31.97 1.90
N SER A 88 19.18 -32.98 1.97
CA SER A 88 19.18 -34.05 0.96
C SER A 88 17.81 -34.74 0.92
N PRO A 89 17.37 -35.33 -0.20
CA PRO A 89 16.02 -35.92 -0.31
C PRO A 89 15.68 -36.92 0.81
N LEU A 90 16.66 -37.69 1.28
CA LEU A 90 16.52 -38.58 2.43
C LEU A 90 16.30 -37.82 3.74
N ASN A 91 17.09 -36.79 4.00
CA ASN A 91 16.95 -35.98 5.20
C ASN A 91 15.65 -35.17 5.16
N TRP A 92 15.26 -34.70 3.97
CA TRP A 92 13.97 -34.05 3.73
C TRP A 92 12.81 -34.98 4.08
N LEU A 93 12.82 -36.23 3.59
CA LEU A 93 11.77 -37.21 3.93
C LEU A 93 11.78 -37.55 5.43
N ARG A 94 12.98 -37.65 6.03
CA ARG A 94 13.13 -37.85 7.48
C ARG A 94 12.49 -36.70 8.25
N LEU A 95 12.76 -35.46 7.87
CA LEU A 95 12.16 -34.28 8.48
C LEU A 95 10.65 -34.27 8.25
N ALA A 96 10.17 -34.54 7.03
CA ALA A 96 8.74 -34.55 6.72
C ALA A 96 7.94 -35.61 7.50
N LEU A 97 8.56 -36.75 7.84
CA LEU A 97 7.92 -37.85 8.59
C LEU A 97 8.07 -37.73 10.11
N TRP A 98 9.14 -37.09 10.60
CA TRP A 98 9.55 -37.14 12.01
C TRP A 98 9.96 -35.79 12.58
N SER A 99 9.64 -34.65 11.96
CA SER A 99 10.18 -33.35 12.40
C SER A 99 9.81 -33.04 13.85
N GLU A 100 10.85 -33.00 14.69
CA GLU A 100 10.89 -32.23 15.91
C GLU A 100 11.12 -30.75 15.55
N ASP A 101 10.49 -29.86 16.32
CA ASP A 101 10.54 -28.40 16.12
C ASP A 101 11.99 -27.89 16.13
N GLY A 102 12.48 -27.25 15.05
CA GLY A 102 13.75 -26.52 15.15
C GLY A 102 14.39 -26.02 13.86
N GLU A 103 14.74 -26.90 12.91
CA GLU A 103 15.61 -26.50 11.78
C GLU A 103 14.82 -26.07 10.53
N PRO A 104 15.19 -24.95 9.88
CA PRO A 104 14.61 -24.57 8.59
C PRO A 104 15.00 -25.58 7.53
N TYR A 105 14.04 -25.97 6.68
CA TYR A 105 14.28 -26.92 5.61
C TYR A 105 15.19 -26.27 4.58
N VAL A 106 14.80 -25.07 4.13
CA VAL A 106 15.53 -24.33 3.12
C VAL A 106 16.04 -23.02 3.72
N HIS A 107 17.34 -22.78 3.57
CA HIS A 107 17.94 -21.51 3.90
C HIS A 107 18.50 -20.87 2.62
N VAL A 108 18.11 -19.63 2.36
CA VAL A 108 18.60 -18.83 1.24
C VAL A 108 19.39 -17.66 1.80
N ASN A 109 20.64 -17.49 1.37
CA ASN A 109 21.47 -16.39 1.82
C ASN A 109 20.92 -15.05 1.33
N GLN A 110 20.89 -14.87 0.00
CA GLN A 110 20.35 -13.68 -0.63
C GLN A 110 19.40 -14.07 -1.75
N ALA A 111 18.28 -13.37 -1.82
CA ALA A 111 17.28 -13.48 -2.86
C ALA A 111 17.02 -12.11 -3.48
N LYS A 112 16.91 -12.06 -4.80
CA LYS A 112 16.51 -10.88 -5.55
C LYS A 112 15.35 -11.25 -6.45
N VAL A 113 14.22 -10.57 -6.29
CA VAL A 113 13.02 -10.76 -7.11
C VAL A 113 12.82 -9.51 -7.94
N GLU A 114 12.96 -9.64 -9.26
CA GLU A 114 12.71 -8.56 -10.20
C GLU A 114 11.35 -8.78 -10.85
N ILE A 115 10.35 -8.00 -10.45
CA ILE A 115 9.01 -8.03 -11.04
C ILE A 115 8.98 -7.04 -12.20
N ARG A 116 8.72 -7.55 -13.40
CA ARG A 116 8.58 -6.75 -14.62
C ARG A 116 7.09 -6.60 -14.89
N SER A 117 6.60 -5.38 -14.85
CA SER A 117 5.29 -5.06 -15.43
C SER A 117 5.35 -5.42 -16.90
N SER A 118 4.49 -6.33 -17.35
CA SER A 118 4.39 -6.67 -18.77
C SER A 118 4.23 -5.36 -19.53
N PRO A 119 5.12 -5.02 -20.48
CA PRO A 119 4.98 -3.78 -21.21
C PRO A 119 3.60 -3.78 -21.84
N THR A 120 2.80 -2.74 -21.55
CA THR A 120 1.51 -2.46 -22.17
C THR A 120 1.73 -2.34 -23.68
N SER A 121 1.79 -3.49 -24.34
CA SER A 121 2.12 -3.59 -25.75
C SER A 121 0.80 -3.85 -26.46
N ASP A 122 0.49 -3.02 -27.44
CA ASP A 122 -0.61 -3.10 -28.42
C ASP A 122 -0.64 -4.40 -29.24
N VAL A 123 -0.56 -5.57 -28.59
CA VAL A 123 -0.36 -6.86 -29.24
C VAL A 123 -1.70 -7.57 -29.44
N LYS A 124 -2.12 -7.56 -30.70
CA LYS A 124 -3.12 -8.47 -31.27
C LYS A 124 -2.83 -9.93 -30.90
N GLN A 125 -3.85 -10.54 -30.29
CA GLN A 125 -4.11 -11.96 -30.03
C GLN A 125 -3.23 -12.70 -29.00
N PRO A 126 -3.85 -13.19 -27.90
CA PRO A 126 -3.16 -13.95 -26.88
C PRO A 126 -2.90 -15.39 -27.35
N THR A 127 -1.66 -15.83 -27.26
CA THR A 127 -1.32 -17.26 -27.18
C THR A 127 -1.69 -17.73 -25.76
N PRO A 128 -2.23 -18.95 -25.54
CA PRO A 128 -2.69 -19.39 -24.22
C PRO A 128 -1.52 -19.74 -23.28
N SER A 129 -0.77 -18.74 -22.84
CA SER A 129 0.12 -18.83 -21.69
C SER A 129 -0.69 -18.51 -20.42
N ARG A 130 -0.46 -19.28 -19.34
CA ARG A 130 -1.04 -19.16 -17.98
C ARG A 130 -1.65 -17.77 -17.72
N ARG A 131 -2.98 -17.68 -17.68
CA ARG A 131 -3.70 -16.46 -17.33
C ARG A 131 -3.29 -16.05 -15.92
N SER A 132 -2.77 -14.83 -15.76
CA SER A 132 -2.83 -14.19 -14.44
C SER A 132 -4.27 -14.27 -13.93
N PRO A 133 -4.51 -14.51 -12.63
CA PRO A 133 -5.86 -14.49 -12.11
C PRO A 133 -6.53 -13.16 -12.49
N ASP A 134 -7.65 -13.24 -13.19
CA ASP A 134 -8.43 -12.07 -13.59
C ASP A 134 -9.10 -11.43 -12.34
N ASP A 135 -9.21 -12.19 -11.25
CA ASP A 135 -9.90 -11.84 -10.01
C ASP A 135 -9.22 -12.42 -8.75
N LEU A 136 -9.62 -11.91 -7.58
CA LEU A 136 -9.05 -12.32 -6.28
C LEU A 136 -9.39 -13.76 -5.90
N GLN A 137 -10.60 -14.25 -6.19
CA GLN A 137 -11.01 -15.62 -5.84
C GLN A 137 -10.11 -16.63 -6.54
N SER A 138 -9.95 -16.47 -7.85
CA SER A 138 -9.04 -17.28 -8.66
C SER A 138 -7.60 -17.21 -8.16
N ALA A 139 -7.16 -16.04 -7.69
CA ALA A 139 -5.82 -15.88 -7.10
C ALA A 139 -5.69 -16.65 -5.77
N MET A 140 -6.70 -16.57 -4.91
CA MET A 140 -6.74 -17.28 -3.62
C MET A 140 -6.84 -18.80 -3.80
N ASP A 141 -7.61 -19.29 -4.77
CA ASP A 141 -7.71 -20.72 -5.09
C ASP A 141 -6.39 -21.28 -5.64
N GLN A 142 -5.72 -20.52 -6.51
CA GLN A 142 -4.38 -20.86 -7.00
C GLN A 142 -3.36 -20.83 -5.86
N LEU A 143 -3.42 -19.82 -5.00
CA LEU A 143 -2.56 -19.70 -3.84
C LEU A 143 -2.77 -20.88 -2.89
N GLU A 144 -4.01 -21.25 -2.54
CA GLU A 144 -4.30 -22.41 -1.67
C GLU A 144 -3.80 -23.71 -2.29
N THR A 145 -3.91 -23.87 -3.62
CA THR A 145 -3.34 -25.02 -4.33
C THR A 145 -1.82 -25.06 -4.15
N LEU A 146 -1.13 -23.94 -4.33
CA LEU A 146 0.32 -23.85 -4.15
C LEU A 146 0.73 -24.03 -2.68
N LEU A 147 -0.02 -23.46 -1.74
CA LEU A 147 0.21 -23.61 -0.30
C LEU A 147 0.03 -25.05 0.14
N SER A 148 -0.97 -25.77 -0.37
CA SER A 148 -1.16 -27.19 -0.04
C SER A 148 0.02 -28.07 -0.47
N ILE A 149 0.66 -27.74 -1.60
CA ILE A 149 1.90 -28.37 -2.03
C ILE A 149 3.04 -27.91 -1.11
N GLY A 150 3.13 -26.60 -0.83
CA GLY A 150 4.13 -26.00 0.04
C GLY A 150 4.13 -26.55 1.47
N ASP A 151 2.97 -26.82 2.06
CA ASP A 151 2.84 -27.39 3.41
C ASP A 151 3.56 -28.73 3.53
N GLN A 152 3.48 -29.54 2.47
CA GLN A 152 4.16 -30.81 2.43
C GLN A 152 5.64 -30.63 2.18
N TRP A 153 6.04 -29.81 1.19
CA TRP A 153 7.39 -29.76 0.62
C TRP A 153 8.33 -28.73 1.24
N LEU A 154 7.78 -27.66 1.81
CA LEU A 154 8.49 -26.50 2.33
C LEU A 154 7.79 -25.96 3.59
N PRO A 155 7.74 -26.72 4.70
CA PRO A 155 7.05 -26.28 5.91
C PRO A 155 7.78 -25.13 6.63
N LYS A 156 9.11 -25.06 6.52
CA LYS A 156 9.95 -23.98 7.06
C LYS A 156 11.01 -23.53 6.06
N ALA A 157 11.14 -22.23 5.84
CA ALA A 157 12.22 -21.67 5.02
C ALA A 157 12.64 -20.30 5.56
N ASP A 158 13.93 -19.97 5.45
CA ASP A 158 14.45 -18.66 5.83
C ASP A 158 15.24 -18.05 4.67
N VAL A 159 15.12 -16.74 4.51
CA VAL A 159 15.88 -15.92 3.58
C VAL A 159 16.57 -14.81 4.38
N SER A 160 17.90 -14.78 4.37
CA SER A 160 18.66 -13.78 5.13
C SER A 160 18.60 -12.39 4.52
N GLU A 161 18.45 -12.26 3.21
CA GLU A 161 18.25 -10.96 2.57
C GLU A 161 17.36 -11.14 1.34
N LEU A 162 16.25 -10.40 1.27
CA LEU A 162 15.35 -10.40 0.12
C LEU A 162 15.24 -8.99 -0.43
N THR A 163 15.70 -8.79 -1.66
CA THR A 163 15.52 -7.56 -2.42
C THR A 163 14.42 -7.74 -3.45
N ILE A 164 13.32 -7.00 -3.34
CA ILE A 164 12.25 -6.97 -4.33
C ILE A 164 12.40 -5.67 -5.13
N LEU A 165 12.61 -5.81 -6.44
CA LEU A 165 12.58 -4.71 -7.40
C LEU A 165 11.25 -4.74 -8.14
N TRP A 166 10.46 -3.68 -7.96
CA TRP A 166 9.17 -3.53 -8.62
C TRP A 166 9.06 -2.11 -9.18
N GLU A 167 8.98 -1.98 -10.50
CA GLU A 167 8.87 -0.69 -11.20
C GLU A 167 9.95 0.34 -10.79
N GLY A 168 11.18 -0.13 -10.61
CA GLY A 168 12.31 0.71 -10.18
C GLY A 168 12.32 1.06 -8.69
N ARG A 169 11.30 0.64 -7.92
CA ARG A 169 11.27 0.75 -6.46
C ARG A 169 11.89 -0.49 -5.84
N GLU A 170 12.69 -0.27 -4.81
CA GLU A 170 13.40 -1.32 -4.10
C GLU A 170 12.83 -1.51 -2.70
N ILE A 171 12.47 -2.74 -2.35
CA ILE A 171 12.11 -3.15 -0.99
C ILE A 171 13.18 -4.15 -0.54
N ARG A 172 13.90 -3.86 0.54
CA ARG A 172 14.91 -4.75 1.10
C ARG A 172 14.41 -5.32 2.41
N LEU A 173 14.21 -6.62 2.49
CA LEU A 173 13.91 -7.33 3.72
C LEU A 173 15.19 -8.00 4.24
N ASN A 174 15.66 -7.57 5.41
CA ASN A 174 16.86 -8.05 6.08
C ASN A 174 16.69 -9.44 6.69
N GLN A 175 15.46 -9.94 6.74
CA GLN A 175 15.14 -11.31 7.11
C GLN A 175 13.73 -11.60 6.66
N VAL A 176 13.52 -12.76 6.03
CA VAL A 176 12.20 -13.30 5.73
C VAL A 176 12.16 -14.74 6.18
N SER A 177 11.25 -15.07 7.08
CA SER A 177 11.00 -16.44 7.51
C SER A 177 9.63 -16.90 7.04
N TRP A 178 9.55 -18.17 6.67
CA TRP A 178 8.36 -18.90 6.35
C TRP A 178 8.25 -20.06 7.34
N ASP A 179 7.16 -20.14 8.09
CA ASP A 179 6.87 -21.23 9.02
C ASP A 179 5.38 -21.56 8.97
N GLN A 180 5.02 -22.75 8.48
CA GLN A 180 3.65 -23.27 8.51
C GLN A 180 2.60 -22.27 8.02
N ARG A 181 2.78 -21.77 6.80
CA ARG A 181 1.92 -20.75 6.17
C ARG A 181 2.02 -19.33 6.73
N GLN A 182 2.94 -19.07 7.65
CA GLN A 182 3.22 -17.74 8.14
C GLN A 182 4.52 -17.22 7.52
N LEU A 183 4.43 -16.11 6.80
CA LEU A 183 5.56 -15.35 6.29
C LEU A 183 5.81 -14.15 7.21
N VAL A 184 7.00 -14.04 7.81
CA VAL A 184 7.41 -12.88 8.60
C VAL A 184 8.59 -12.23 7.91
N GLY A 185 8.49 -10.93 7.63
CA GLY A 185 9.55 -10.15 7.01
C GLY A 185 9.88 -8.92 7.85
N THR A 186 11.15 -8.55 7.93
CA THR A 186 11.59 -7.27 8.52
C THR A 186 12.57 -6.60 7.57
N GLY A 187 12.39 -5.31 7.30
CA GLY A 187 13.17 -4.64 6.27
C GLY A 187 12.99 -3.14 6.18
N MET A 188 13.43 -2.57 5.08
CA MET A 188 13.42 -1.14 4.77
C MET A 188 12.87 -0.96 3.35
N TRP A 189 12.09 0.09 3.16
CA TRP A 189 11.59 0.49 1.85
C TRP A 189 12.41 1.67 1.33
N SER A 190 12.90 1.61 0.09
CA SER A 190 13.70 2.71 -0.51
C SER A 190 13.01 4.07 -0.52
N ALA A 191 11.66 4.11 -0.56
CA ALA A 191 10.90 5.35 -0.44
C ALA A 191 11.02 5.99 0.96
N TYR A 192 11.35 5.17 1.97
CA TYR A 192 11.41 5.52 3.38
C TYR A 192 12.64 4.87 4.04
N PRO A 193 13.86 5.25 3.61
CA PRO A 193 15.09 4.52 3.93
C PRO A 193 15.49 4.63 5.41
N ASN A 194 14.77 5.40 6.23
CA ASN A 194 15.07 5.57 7.65
C ASN A 194 14.14 4.74 8.55
N TYR A 195 13.17 4.03 7.97
CA TYR A 195 12.15 3.33 8.74
C TYR A 195 12.22 1.81 8.52
N LEU A 196 12.30 1.09 9.63
CA LEU A 196 12.18 -0.37 9.65
C LEU A 196 10.70 -0.75 9.58
N ILE A 197 10.35 -1.60 8.61
CA ILE A 197 9.02 -2.14 8.39
C ILE A 197 9.03 -3.61 8.80
N GLN A 198 8.05 -4.01 9.59
CA GLN A 198 7.78 -5.40 9.92
C GLN A 198 6.48 -5.82 9.26
N ILE A 199 6.47 -6.98 8.60
CA ILE A 199 5.31 -7.53 7.90
C ILE A 199 5.13 -8.96 8.36
N THR A 200 3.91 -9.35 8.70
CA THR A 200 3.54 -10.74 8.93
C THR A 200 2.32 -11.08 8.09
N LEU A 201 2.47 -12.01 7.16
CA LEU A 201 1.40 -12.56 6.35
C LEU A 201 1.13 -13.98 6.83
N ASN A 202 -0.05 -14.21 7.38
CA ASN A 202 -0.53 -15.51 7.82
C ASN A 202 -1.54 -16.03 6.79
N LEU A 203 -1.21 -17.14 6.13
CA LEU A 203 -2.01 -17.75 5.05
C LEU A 203 -2.72 -19.02 5.53
N LYS A 204 -3.09 -19.08 6.81
CA LYS A 204 -3.96 -20.15 7.32
C LYS A 204 -5.28 -20.16 6.55
N LYS A 205 -5.72 -21.37 6.20
CA LYS A 205 -6.93 -21.59 5.42
C LYS A 205 -8.14 -20.97 6.11
N GLY A 206 -8.91 -20.17 5.37
CA GLY A 206 -10.17 -19.55 5.81
C GLY A 206 -10.01 -18.18 6.49
N GLU A 207 -8.84 -17.88 7.05
CA GLU A 207 -8.57 -16.63 7.77
C GLU A 207 -7.20 -16.03 7.41
N PRO A 208 -6.88 -15.78 6.12
CA PRO A 208 -5.65 -15.09 5.77
C PRO A 208 -5.62 -13.70 6.44
N SER A 209 -4.47 -13.34 7.00
CA SER A 209 -4.28 -12.05 7.64
C SER A 209 -2.92 -11.46 7.33
N LEU A 210 -2.88 -10.14 7.19
CA LEU A 210 -1.68 -9.36 6.95
C LEU A 210 -1.56 -8.34 8.07
N THR A 211 -0.50 -8.40 8.85
CA THR A 211 -0.13 -7.35 9.78
C THR A 211 1.12 -6.65 9.30
N GLY A 212 1.18 -5.34 9.53
CA GLY A 212 2.33 -4.50 9.22
C GLY A 212 2.59 -3.54 10.37
N SER A 213 3.84 -3.21 10.64
CA SER A 213 4.17 -2.13 11.58
C SER A 213 5.39 -1.34 11.12
N ILE A 214 5.38 -0.05 11.45
CA ILE A 214 6.52 0.85 11.34
C ILE A 214 6.73 1.44 12.74
N PRO A 215 7.49 0.75 13.61
CA PRO A 215 7.57 1.11 15.03
C PRO A 215 8.05 2.54 15.28
N ALA A 216 8.99 3.05 14.47
CA ALA A 216 9.52 4.41 14.58
C ALA A 216 8.46 5.50 14.37
N LEU A 217 7.37 5.19 13.65
CA LEU A 217 6.25 6.10 13.39
C LEU A 217 5.00 5.72 14.20
N SER A 218 5.07 4.69 15.05
CA SER A 218 3.90 4.11 15.72
C SER A 218 2.75 3.77 14.75
N ILE A 219 3.08 3.40 13.51
CA ILE A 219 2.11 2.96 12.52
C ILE A 219 1.93 1.45 12.66
N ASN A 220 0.69 1.00 12.78
CA ASN A 220 0.33 -0.41 12.70
C ASN A 220 -0.78 -0.61 11.68
N PHE A 221 -0.74 -1.75 11.01
CA PHE A 221 -1.70 -2.18 10.01
C PHE A 221 -2.12 -3.60 10.31
N LEU A 222 -3.41 -3.87 10.19
CA LEU A 222 -3.96 -5.22 10.24
C LEU A 222 -5.05 -5.32 9.19
N ALA A 223 -4.95 -6.30 8.31
CA ALA A 223 -5.98 -6.73 7.40
C ALA A 223 -6.26 -8.23 7.63
N GLN A 224 -7.52 -8.61 7.56
CA GLN A 224 -8.00 -9.97 7.65
C GLN A 224 -8.93 -10.19 6.47
N LEU A 225 -8.79 -11.33 5.81
CA LEU A 225 -9.64 -11.75 4.72
C LEU A 225 -10.51 -12.91 5.23
N GLU A 226 -11.81 -12.78 5.10
CA GLU A 226 -12.80 -13.77 5.53
C GLU A 226 -13.54 -14.34 4.32
N ASP A 227 -13.70 -15.66 4.26
CA ASP A 227 -14.46 -16.34 3.20
C ASP A 227 -15.96 -16.27 3.52
N VAL A 228 -16.64 -15.24 3.00
CA VAL A 228 -18.08 -15.00 3.17
C VAL A 228 -18.80 -15.37 1.87
N GLN A 229 -18.89 -16.67 1.59
CA GLN A 229 -19.40 -17.16 0.31
C GLN A 229 -20.70 -16.47 -0.14
N PRO A 230 -20.77 -16.01 -1.41
CA PRO A 230 -19.86 -16.33 -2.51
C PRO A 230 -18.62 -15.43 -2.66
N ASN A 231 -18.37 -14.49 -1.75
CA ASN A 231 -17.32 -13.49 -1.90
C ASN A 231 -16.31 -13.56 -0.74
N TRP A 232 -15.09 -13.07 -0.97
CA TRP A 232 -14.22 -12.74 0.15
C TRP A 232 -14.61 -11.37 0.71
N GLU A 233 -14.35 -11.15 1.99
CA GLU A 233 -14.45 -9.84 2.63
C GLU A 233 -13.12 -9.52 3.30
N ALA A 234 -12.53 -8.37 2.97
CA ALA A 234 -11.32 -7.89 3.62
C ALA A 234 -11.71 -6.83 4.64
N ASN A 235 -11.44 -7.09 5.92
CA ASN A 235 -11.64 -6.16 7.01
C ASN A 235 -10.30 -5.77 7.61
N GLY A 236 -10.15 -4.52 8.04
CA GLY A 236 -8.89 -4.11 8.62
C GLY A 236 -8.92 -2.81 9.37
N ARG A 237 -7.77 -2.50 9.95
CA ARG A 237 -7.52 -1.30 10.71
C ARG A 237 -6.11 -0.78 10.46
N ILE A 238 -6.00 0.54 10.48
CA ILE A 238 -4.74 1.27 10.49
C ILE A 238 -4.71 2.04 11.81
N SER A 239 -3.59 2.01 12.52
CA SER A 239 -3.37 2.91 13.64
C SER A 239 -2.12 3.73 13.44
N TYR A 240 -2.17 4.99 13.88
CA TYR A 240 -1.06 5.92 13.92
C TYR A 240 -1.11 6.65 15.26
N LEU A 241 -0.12 6.41 16.11
CA LEU A 241 -0.15 6.85 17.51
C LEU A 241 -1.42 6.34 18.20
N GLU A 242 -2.25 7.25 18.73
CA GLU A 242 -3.54 6.95 19.38
C GLU A 242 -4.71 6.89 18.38
N ASN A 243 -4.49 7.29 17.13
CA ASN A 243 -5.52 7.31 16.10
C ASN A 243 -5.77 5.91 15.54
N MET A 244 -7.02 5.57 15.28
CA MET A 244 -7.42 4.32 14.64
C MET A 244 -8.38 4.62 13.49
N ALA A 245 -8.16 3.95 12.37
CA ALA A 245 -9.07 3.92 11.24
C ALA A 245 -9.42 2.48 10.94
N THR A 246 -10.62 2.26 10.42
CA THR A 246 -11.12 0.95 10.01
C THR A 246 -11.46 0.99 8.54
N PHE A 247 -11.30 -0.13 7.85
CA PHE A 247 -11.77 -0.31 6.49
C PHE A 247 -12.40 -1.68 6.30
N SER A 248 -13.32 -1.77 5.36
CA SER A 248 -13.87 -3.02 4.85
C SER A 248 -13.91 -2.98 3.33
N MET A 249 -13.79 -4.14 2.68
CA MET A 249 -13.76 -4.25 1.23
C MET A 249 -14.31 -5.60 0.78
N VAL A 250 -15.22 -5.58 -0.18
CA VAL A 250 -15.65 -6.76 -0.92
C VAL A 250 -15.02 -6.70 -2.31
N PRO A 251 -14.11 -7.61 -2.68
CA PRO A 251 -13.51 -7.69 -4.01
C PRO A 251 -14.57 -7.89 -5.09
N GLY A 252 -14.27 -7.44 -6.31
CA GLY A 252 -15.09 -7.74 -7.47
C GLY A 252 -15.02 -9.23 -7.84
N LYS A 253 -16.14 -9.80 -8.30
CA LYS A 253 -16.21 -11.23 -8.67
C LYS A 253 -15.23 -11.63 -9.78
N ASP A 254 -15.02 -10.73 -10.74
CA ASP A 254 -14.19 -10.95 -11.93
C ASP A 254 -13.19 -9.78 -12.12
N SER A 255 -12.77 -9.16 -11.01
CA SER A 255 -11.91 -7.96 -11.04
C SER A 255 -11.11 -7.80 -9.75
N TRP A 256 -9.93 -7.21 -9.87
CA TRP A 256 -9.13 -6.74 -8.74
C TRP A 256 -9.68 -5.45 -8.11
N ILE A 257 -10.58 -4.75 -8.81
CA ILE A 257 -11.27 -3.56 -8.28
C ILE A 257 -12.37 -4.05 -7.33
N PRO A 258 -12.51 -3.46 -6.13
CA PRO A 258 -13.57 -3.85 -5.21
C PRO A 258 -14.95 -3.57 -5.79
N GLN A 259 -15.90 -4.43 -5.49
CA GLN A 259 -17.32 -4.18 -5.72
C GLN A 259 -17.82 -3.12 -4.75
N SER A 260 -17.45 -3.26 -3.47
CA SER A 260 -17.71 -2.28 -2.44
C SER A 260 -16.53 -2.14 -1.49
N ALA A 261 -16.37 -0.97 -0.91
CA ALA A 261 -15.46 -0.74 0.20
C ALA A 261 -16.00 0.36 1.11
N SER A 262 -15.55 0.39 2.35
CA SER A 262 -15.79 1.50 3.25
C SER A 262 -14.54 1.79 4.07
N TRP A 263 -14.35 3.03 4.45
CA TRP A 263 -13.28 3.46 5.34
C TRP A 263 -13.79 4.53 6.29
N ASN A 264 -13.25 4.52 7.50
CA ASN A 264 -13.61 5.47 8.52
C ASN A 264 -12.40 5.82 9.40
N PHE A 265 -12.11 7.11 9.47
CA PHE A 265 -11.09 7.77 10.27
C PHE A 265 -11.85 8.74 11.17
N THR A 266 -11.79 8.56 12.47
CA THR A 266 -12.56 9.37 13.43
C THR A 266 -11.60 10.12 14.34
N ASP A 267 -11.75 11.45 14.36
CA ASP A 267 -11.01 12.38 15.23
C ASP A 267 -9.48 12.17 15.20
N TRP A 268 -8.94 11.92 14.00
CA TRP A 268 -7.52 11.77 13.79
C TRP A 268 -6.78 13.06 14.07
N LYS A 269 -5.70 12.99 14.84
CA LYS A 269 -4.79 14.11 15.09
C LYS A 269 -3.42 13.83 14.48
N LEU A 270 -2.99 14.69 13.58
CA LEU A 270 -1.69 14.62 12.92
C LEU A 270 -0.86 15.84 13.29
N ASP A 271 0.36 15.58 13.76
CA ASP A 271 1.40 16.59 13.86
C ASP A 271 2.06 16.75 12.49
N LEU A 272 1.77 17.88 11.83
CA LEU A 272 2.26 18.18 10.49
C LEU A 272 3.78 18.36 10.46
N THR A 273 4.41 18.68 11.59
CA THR A 273 5.88 18.82 11.69
C THR A 273 6.60 17.47 11.58
N GLN A 274 5.92 16.38 11.95
CA GLN A 274 6.48 15.01 11.89
C GLN A 274 6.39 14.39 10.49
N LEU A 275 5.55 14.93 9.61
CA LEU A 275 5.35 14.39 8.27
C LEU A 275 6.50 14.72 7.31
N GLY A 276 7.48 15.53 7.74
CA GLY A 276 8.64 15.91 6.93
C GLY A 276 8.25 16.67 5.66
N LEU A 277 7.07 17.29 5.67
CA LEU A 277 6.59 18.10 4.56
C LEU A 277 7.38 19.42 4.57
N GLU A 278 8.04 19.73 3.47
CA GLU A 278 8.97 20.88 3.36
C GLU A 278 8.27 22.26 3.39
N PHE A 279 6.96 22.32 3.61
CA PHE A 279 6.27 23.58 3.81
C PHE A 279 6.36 24.00 5.27
N ASP A 280 6.78 25.26 5.53
CA ASP A 280 6.76 25.87 6.87
C ASP A 280 5.30 25.92 7.33
N PRO A 281 4.87 25.00 8.22
CA PRO A 281 3.45 24.78 8.37
C PRO A 281 2.96 25.84 9.36
N TYR A 282 2.28 26.86 8.84
CA TYR A 282 1.55 27.85 9.65
C TYR A 282 0.61 27.20 10.67
N TYR A 283 0.25 25.93 10.46
CA TYR A 283 -0.49 25.08 11.38
C TYR A 283 0.35 23.87 11.78
N GLN A 284 0.46 23.57 13.08
CA GLN A 284 1.25 22.43 13.53
C GLN A 284 0.43 21.15 13.63
N THR A 285 -0.85 21.26 13.96
CA THR A 285 -1.71 20.09 14.17
C THR A 285 -2.92 20.14 13.25
N LEU A 286 -3.20 19.02 12.61
CA LEU A 286 -4.42 18.77 11.85
C LEU A 286 -5.28 17.75 12.60
N GLY A 287 -6.43 18.17 13.10
CA GLY A 287 -7.51 17.29 13.52
C GLY A 287 -8.43 16.99 12.34
N PHE A 288 -8.81 15.74 12.07
CA PHE A 288 -9.75 15.44 11.00
C PHE A 288 -10.54 14.15 11.22
N SER A 289 -11.71 14.08 10.60
CA SER A 289 -12.49 12.86 10.40
C SER A 289 -12.71 12.65 8.91
N LEU A 290 -12.47 11.45 8.42
CA LEU A 290 -12.67 11.06 7.02
C LEU A 290 -13.49 9.79 7.00
N SER A 291 -14.62 9.80 6.31
CA SER A 291 -15.37 8.59 6.02
C SER A 291 -15.65 8.50 4.54
N GLY A 292 -15.75 7.28 4.03
CA GLY A 292 -16.11 7.10 2.64
C GLY A 292 -16.52 5.69 2.31
N THR A 293 -17.14 5.58 1.14
CA THR A 293 -17.57 4.33 0.55
C THR A 293 -17.14 4.27 -0.91
N TRP A 294 -16.83 3.06 -1.34
CA TRP A 294 -16.75 2.68 -2.74
C TRP A 294 -17.94 1.79 -3.05
N GLN A 295 -18.66 2.06 -4.12
CA GLN A 295 -19.75 1.21 -4.57
C GLN A 295 -19.89 1.33 -6.09
N ASP A 296 -19.94 0.19 -6.78
CA ASP A 296 -20.23 0.11 -8.21
C ASP A 296 -19.33 1.00 -9.09
N GLY A 297 -18.05 1.13 -8.70
CA GLY A 297 -17.07 1.91 -9.45
C GLY A 297 -16.95 3.38 -9.03
N GLU A 298 -17.74 3.82 -8.04
CA GLU A 298 -17.73 5.19 -7.56
C GLU A 298 -17.32 5.28 -6.07
N ALA A 299 -16.45 6.23 -5.76
CA ALA A 299 -16.12 6.66 -4.41
C ALA A 299 -16.99 7.83 -3.96
N LYS A 300 -17.38 7.86 -2.69
CA LYS A 300 -17.98 9.02 -2.01
C LYS A 300 -17.30 9.17 -0.65
N ASN A 301 -16.83 10.37 -0.35
CA ASN A 301 -16.08 10.69 0.85
C ASN A 301 -16.63 11.96 1.48
N SER A 302 -16.70 11.96 2.81
CA SER A 302 -16.93 13.14 3.62
C SER A 302 -15.71 13.35 4.50
N LEU A 303 -15.11 14.52 4.41
CA LEU A 303 -13.94 14.95 5.16
C LEU A 303 -14.32 16.18 5.97
N SER A 304 -14.03 16.15 7.26
CA SER A 304 -14.11 17.33 8.12
C SER A 304 -12.84 17.42 8.95
N GLY A 305 -12.48 18.63 9.36
CA GLY A 305 -11.31 18.79 10.21
C GLY A 305 -11.14 20.19 10.73
N HIS A 306 -10.05 20.34 11.48
CA HIS A 306 -9.69 21.52 12.21
C HIS A 306 -8.17 21.68 12.17
N LEU A 307 -7.70 22.86 11.79
CA LEU A 307 -6.30 23.24 11.77
C LEU A 307 -5.98 24.05 13.01
N TYR A 308 -4.98 23.61 13.79
CA TYR A 308 -4.55 24.28 15.00
C TYR A 308 -3.24 25.05 14.77
N PRO A 309 -3.20 26.35 15.12
CA PRO A 309 -1.96 27.11 15.08
C PRO A 309 -0.95 26.56 16.12
N PRO A 310 0.34 26.87 15.99
CA PRO A 310 1.34 26.55 17.00
C PRO A 310 0.97 27.08 18.40
N GLU A 311 1.08 26.26 19.44
CA GLU A 311 0.81 26.70 20.82
C GLU A 311 1.80 27.79 21.30
N GLU A 312 3.04 27.76 20.80
CA GLU A 312 4.12 28.62 21.29
C GLU A 312 4.23 29.96 20.56
N THR A 313 3.52 30.14 19.43
CA THR A 313 3.57 31.42 18.74
C THR A 313 2.63 32.41 19.41
N ASN A 314 3.19 33.46 20.04
CA ASN A 314 2.50 34.73 20.31
C ASN A 314 2.01 35.44 19.02
N ASN A 315 1.99 34.74 17.89
CA ASN A 315 1.54 35.24 16.62
C ASN A 315 0.01 35.23 16.62
N THR A 316 -0.57 36.33 17.11
CA THR A 316 -2.01 36.56 17.20
C THR A 316 -2.74 36.51 15.85
N TYR A 317 -2.01 36.40 14.73
CA TYR A 317 -2.59 36.40 13.38
C TYR A 317 -2.97 35.02 12.86
N LEU A 318 -2.53 33.93 13.49
CA LEU A 318 -2.93 32.57 13.10
C LEU A 318 -4.12 32.12 13.94
N ILE A 319 -5.26 31.98 13.28
CA ILE A 319 -6.51 31.55 13.91
C ILE A 319 -6.80 30.08 13.57
N PRO A 320 -7.47 29.33 14.45
CA PRO A 320 -7.91 27.98 14.10
C PRO A 320 -8.91 27.99 12.95
N VAL A 321 -8.85 26.98 12.09
CA VAL A 321 -9.70 26.87 10.89
C VAL A 321 -10.37 25.51 10.85
N ASP A 322 -11.69 25.51 10.90
CA ASP A 322 -12.53 24.36 10.58
C ASP A 322 -12.71 24.23 9.07
N PHE A 323 -12.73 23.00 8.57
CA PHE A 323 -13.02 22.73 7.17
C PHE A 323 -13.91 21.52 7.00
N LYS A 324 -14.69 21.51 5.92
CA LYS A 324 -15.53 20.38 5.50
C LYS A 324 -15.44 20.23 3.99
N SER A 325 -15.49 18.99 3.51
CA SER A 325 -15.42 18.67 2.10
C SER A 325 -16.20 17.40 1.79
N GLU A 326 -16.95 17.44 0.69
CA GLU A 326 -17.60 16.27 0.11
C GLU A 326 -16.93 15.96 -1.23
N VAL A 327 -16.41 14.73 -1.36
CA VAL A 327 -15.61 14.31 -2.51
C VAL A 327 -16.20 13.04 -3.10
N SER A 328 -16.56 13.05 -4.37
CA SER A 328 -16.99 11.85 -5.11
C SER A 328 -16.05 11.58 -6.28
N GLY A 329 -16.03 10.38 -6.83
CA GLY A 329 -15.15 10.09 -7.95
C GLY A 329 -15.17 8.64 -8.39
N ASN A 330 -14.29 8.29 -9.31
CA ASN A 330 -14.01 6.93 -9.76
C ASN A 330 -12.51 6.82 -10.05
N LEU A 331 -12.06 5.75 -10.72
CA LEU A 331 -10.64 5.56 -11.04
C LEU A 331 -10.08 6.58 -12.05
N GLU A 332 -10.93 7.34 -12.74
CA GLU A 332 -10.54 8.29 -13.78
C GLU A 332 -10.67 9.75 -13.33
N LYS A 333 -11.60 10.04 -12.42
CA LYS A 333 -11.94 11.40 -12.00
C LYS A 333 -12.25 11.50 -10.52
N LEU A 334 -11.89 12.62 -9.92
CA LEU A 334 -12.26 13.02 -8.56
C LEU A 334 -12.99 14.37 -8.63
N THR A 335 -14.11 14.50 -7.94
CA THR A 335 -14.93 15.71 -7.88
C THR A 335 -15.11 16.13 -6.42
N VAL A 336 -14.62 17.31 -6.06
CA VAL A 336 -14.97 17.95 -4.79
C VAL A 336 -16.25 18.74 -5.03
N SER A 337 -17.38 18.22 -4.56
CA SER A 337 -18.70 18.84 -4.82
C SER A 337 -18.99 19.99 -3.86
N GLN A 338 -18.42 19.93 -2.66
CA GLN A 338 -18.52 20.95 -1.63
C GLN A 338 -17.20 21.06 -0.89
N PHE A 339 -16.80 22.29 -0.61
CA PHE A 339 -15.71 22.62 0.29
C PHE A 339 -16.08 23.88 1.05
N SER A 340 -15.93 23.87 2.37
CA SER A 340 -16.14 25.05 3.20
C SER A 340 -15.05 25.20 4.22
N LEU A 341 -14.64 26.43 4.48
CA LEU A 341 -13.75 26.85 5.54
C LEU A 341 -14.53 27.76 6.49
N GLU A 342 -14.31 27.57 7.78
CA GLU A 342 -14.88 28.38 8.85
C GLU A 342 -13.76 28.71 9.84
N ALA A 343 -13.60 29.99 10.15
CA ALA A 343 -12.70 30.48 11.18
C ALA A 343 -13.37 31.64 11.91
N PRO A 344 -12.87 32.08 13.08
CA PRO A 344 -13.40 33.27 13.75
C PRO A 344 -13.50 34.46 12.78
N GLY A 345 -14.73 34.88 12.45
CA GLY A 345 -15.01 35.98 11.52
C GLY A 345 -14.79 35.68 10.04
N ILE A 346 -14.60 34.42 9.64
CA ILE A 346 -14.37 34.02 8.25
C ILE A 346 -15.24 32.82 7.90
N LEU A 347 -16.06 32.96 6.86
CA LEU A 347 -16.76 31.87 6.21
C LEU A 347 -16.39 31.89 4.73
N ALA A 348 -15.92 30.77 4.20
CA ALA A 348 -15.68 30.61 2.78
C ALA A 348 -16.25 29.29 2.30
N ALA A 349 -17.02 29.28 1.21
CA ALA A 349 -17.61 28.07 0.66
C ALA A 349 -17.46 28.02 -0.85
N SER A 350 -17.11 26.85 -1.39
CA SER A 350 -17.00 26.63 -2.83
C SER A 350 -18.37 26.78 -3.49
N ASN A 351 -18.46 27.58 -4.54
CA ASN A 351 -19.70 27.76 -5.29
C ASN A 351 -19.84 26.80 -6.49
N GLU A 352 -18.71 26.23 -6.95
CA GLU A 352 -18.62 25.33 -8.09
C GLU A 352 -17.86 24.04 -7.71
N PRO A 353 -18.26 22.87 -8.25
CA PRO A 353 -17.51 21.64 -8.05
C PRO A 353 -16.12 21.70 -8.70
N ILE A 354 -15.12 21.13 -8.02
CA ILE A 354 -13.75 21.05 -8.49
C ILE A 354 -13.53 19.65 -9.04
N VAL A 355 -13.18 19.51 -10.32
CA VAL A 355 -12.92 18.19 -10.92
C VAL A 355 -11.44 18.03 -11.21
N TYR A 356 -10.88 16.93 -10.73
CA TYR A 356 -9.53 16.47 -11.04
C TYR A 356 -9.61 15.26 -11.97
N ASP A 357 -9.03 15.37 -13.15
CA ASP A 357 -8.92 14.27 -14.12
C ASP A 357 -7.52 13.64 -14.03
N PHE A 358 -7.47 12.38 -13.57
CA PHE A 358 -6.20 11.67 -13.36
C PHE A 358 -5.43 11.43 -14.67
N GLN A 359 -6.13 11.31 -15.81
CA GLN A 359 -5.48 11.04 -17.10
C GLN A 359 -4.83 12.30 -17.68
N GLN A 360 -5.47 13.45 -17.47
CA GLN A 360 -4.97 14.74 -17.96
C GLN A 360 -4.03 15.42 -16.95
N ASN A 361 -3.95 14.91 -15.71
CA ASN A 361 -3.28 15.56 -14.59
C ASN A 361 -3.73 17.02 -14.44
N LEU A 362 -5.04 17.25 -14.62
CA LEU A 362 -5.64 18.57 -14.77
C LEU A 362 -6.73 18.76 -13.70
N ILE A 363 -6.59 19.83 -12.91
CA ILE A 363 -7.69 20.41 -12.16
C ILE A 363 -8.46 21.30 -13.15
N SER A 364 -9.71 20.97 -13.44
CA SER A 364 -10.51 21.79 -14.34
C SER A 364 -11.09 22.99 -13.59
N GLY A 365 -10.70 24.20 -13.99
CA GLY A 365 -11.26 25.47 -13.53
C GLY A 365 -10.50 26.14 -12.38
N ASP A 366 -10.83 27.41 -12.15
CA ASP A 366 -10.39 28.15 -10.96
C ASP A 366 -11.25 27.73 -9.75
N LEU A 367 -10.64 27.63 -8.57
CA LEU A 367 -11.34 27.40 -7.31
C LEU A 367 -12.09 28.66 -6.92
N ARG A 368 -13.41 28.66 -7.00
CA ARG A 368 -14.24 29.83 -6.68
C ARG A 368 -14.95 29.64 -5.35
N PHE A 369 -14.82 30.64 -4.49
CA PHE A 369 -15.40 30.66 -3.16
C PHE A 369 -16.26 31.91 -2.99
N ASP A 370 -17.45 31.73 -2.43
CA ASP A 370 -18.16 32.81 -1.76
C ASP A 370 -17.49 33.01 -0.41
N MET A 371 -17.02 34.22 -0.14
CA MET A 371 -16.36 34.60 1.10
C MET A 371 -17.22 35.62 1.85
N ASP A 372 -17.32 35.44 3.15
CA ASP A 372 -18.05 36.26 4.09
C ASP A 372 -17.17 36.47 5.32
N LEU A 373 -16.89 37.73 5.63
CA LEU A 373 -15.96 38.17 6.66
C LEU A 373 -16.69 39.08 7.65
N ASP A 374 -16.72 38.69 8.91
CA ASP A 374 -17.08 39.56 10.02
C ASP A 374 -15.79 40.09 10.63
N LEU A 375 -15.45 41.34 10.29
CA LEU A 375 -14.20 41.96 10.67
C LEU A 375 -14.09 42.16 12.19
N SER A 376 -15.24 42.31 12.88
CA SER A 376 -15.27 42.46 14.33
C SER A 376 -14.84 41.19 15.08
N SER A 377 -14.97 40.03 14.43
CA SER A 377 -14.59 38.73 14.96
C SER A 377 -13.11 38.39 14.73
N LEU A 378 -12.37 39.17 13.94
CA LEU A 378 -10.95 38.92 13.62
C LEU A 378 -9.98 39.35 14.74
N ASN A 379 -10.48 39.95 15.83
CA ASN A 379 -9.68 40.46 16.95
C ASN A 379 -8.56 41.45 16.53
N ILE A 380 -8.81 42.21 15.47
CA ILE A 380 -7.95 43.31 15.04
C ILE A 380 -8.48 44.59 15.70
N GLU A 381 -7.62 45.28 16.46
CA GLU A 381 -7.99 46.50 17.18
C GLU A 381 -8.60 47.55 16.23
N ASP A 382 -9.74 48.10 16.63
CA ASP A 382 -10.54 49.09 15.91
C ASP A 382 -11.04 48.65 14.51
N LEU A 383 -10.99 47.37 14.15
CA LEU A 383 -11.54 46.86 12.90
C LEU A 383 -12.95 46.28 13.13
N GLU A 384 -13.93 46.84 12.44
CA GLU A 384 -15.33 46.40 12.51
C GLU A 384 -16.01 46.42 11.14
N GLY A 385 -17.19 45.81 11.07
CA GLY A 385 -18.00 45.74 9.86
C GLY A 385 -17.95 44.36 9.18
N HIS A 386 -18.45 44.32 7.95
CA HIS A 386 -18.67 43.08 7.22
C HIS A 386 -18.18 43.21 5.78
N LEU A 387 -17.44 42.21 5.27
CA LEU A 387 -17.08 42.09 3.85
C LEU A 387 -17.64 40.79 3.29
N ALA A 388 -18.24 40.83 2.10
CA ALA A 388 -18.68 39.63 1.40
C ALA A 388 -18.36 39.73 -0.09
N GLY A 389 -18.05 38.61 -0.73
CA GLY A 389 -17.74 38.61 -2.15
C GLY A 389 -17.21 37.30 -2.70
N LEU A 390 -16.60 37.37 -3.87
CA LEU A 390 -16.09 36.21 -4.60
C LEU A 390 -14.56 36.20 -4.56
N VAL A 391 -14.02 35.02 -4.31
CA VAL A 391 -12.59 34.76 -4.38
C VAL A 391 -12.37 33.64 -5.37
N ALA A 392 -11.56 33.86 -6.41
CA ALA A 392 -11.11 32.78 -7.27
C ALA A 392 -9.62 32.53 -7.05
N VAL A 393 -9.24 31.26 -6.88
CA VAL A 393 -7.87 30.81 -6.64
C VAL A 393 -7.51 29.75 -7.67
N SER A 394 -6.38 29.94 -8.33
CA SER A 394 -5.74 28.97 -9.21
C SER A 394 -4.36 28.64 -8.67
N THR A 395 -3.72 27.61 -9.24
CA THR A 395 -2.31 27.31 -8.94
C THR A 395 -1.50 27.43 -10.21
N THR A 396 -0.37 28.15 -10.13
CA THR A 396 0.59 28.26 -11.24
C THR A 396 1.95 27.82 -10.71
N ASN A 397 2.52 26.75 -11.28
CA ASN A 397 3.77 26.14 -10.80
C ASN A 397 3.75 25.72 -9.31
N GLY A 398 2.58 25.36 -8.79
CA GLY A 398 2.40 24.98 -7.37
C GLY A 398 2.20 26.16 -6.42
N GLU A 399 2.34 27.40 -6.89
CA GLU A 399 2.07 28.61 -6.10
C GLU A 399 0.61 29.07 -6.29
N PRO A 400 -0.10 29.40 -5.20
CA PRO A 400 -1.44 29.96 -5.29
C PRO A 400 -1.43 31.35 -5.96
N LYS A 401 -2.32 31.54 -6.94
CA LYS A 401 -2.68 32.85 -7.48
C LYS A 401 -4.17 33.04 -7.37
N GLY A 402 -4.64 34.26 -7.14
CA GLY A 402 -6.08 34.48 -7.04
C GLY A 402 -6.49 35.91 -7.25
N ASN A 403 -7.79 36.12 -7.36
CA ASN A 403 -8.41 37.43 -7.43
C ASN A 403 -9.57 37.48 -6.42
N PHE A 404 -9.74 38.63 -5.80
CA PHE A 404 -10.76 38.93 -4.81
C PHE A 404 -11.61 40.08 -5.34
N ASP A 405 -12.93 39.92 -5.26
CA ASP A 405 -13.94 40.97 -5.49
C ASP A 405 -14.82 41.00 -4.23
N LEU A 406 -14.53 41.93 -3.33
CA LEU A 406 -15.13 42.01 -2.00
C LEU A 406 -15.88 43.32 -1.81
N LYS A 407 -17.09 43.23 -1.25
CA LYS A 407 -17.94 44.37 -0.91
C LYS A 407 -18.15 44.45 0.58
N GLY A 408 -17.86 45.62 1.12
CA GLY A 408 -17.99 45.93 2.53
C GLY A 408 -19.17 46.83 2.84
N THR A 409 -19.79 46.59 3.99
CA THR A 409 -20.82 47.44 4.59
C THR A 409 -20.45 47.75 6.04
N ASP A 410 -20.64 49.01 6.43
CA ASP A 410 -20.37 49.51 7.79
C ASP A 410 -18.95 49.16 8.28
N VAL A 411 -17.97 49.29 7.38
CA VAL A 411 -16.57 48.96 7.67
C VAL A 411 -15.94 50.10 8.47
N GLY A 412 -15.45 49.80 9.66
CA GLY A 412 -14.73 50.73 10.52
C GLY A 412 -13.26 50.33 10.66
N TYR A 413 -12.36 51.31 10.59
CA TYR A 413 -10.96 51.14 10.98
C TYR A 413 -10.42 52.42 11.63
N GLN A 414 -10.05 52.32 12.91
CA GLN A 414 -9.59 53.45 13.72
C GLN A 414 -10.61 54.61 13.70
N GLN A 415 -10.26 55.73 13.06
CA GLN A 415 -11.08 56.94 12.94
C GLN A 415 -11.87 57.01 11.63
N PHE A 416 -11.76 56.00 10.77
CA PHE A 416 -12.44 55.95 9.49
C PHE A 416 -13.64 55.01 9.57
N ALA A 417 -14.80 55.49 9.11
CA ALA A 417 -16.02 54.71 8.96
C ALA A 417 -16.49 54.80 7.50
N PHE A 418 -16.74 53.65 6.89
CA PHE A 418 -17.14 53.48 5.51
C PHE A 418 -18.53 52.83 5.46
N ASP A 419 -19.49 53.53 4.86
CA ASP A 419 -20.84 52.96 4.64
C ASP A 419 -20.78 51.85 3.60
N GLU A 420 -19.97 52.05 2.55
CA GLU A 420 -19.76 51.12 1.45
C GLU A 420 -18.27 51.05 1.11
N LEU A 421 -17.77 49.83 0.89
CA LEU A 421 -16.40 49.56 0.45
C LEU A 421 -16.44 48.54 -0.69
N ASP A 422 -15.64 48.73 -1.74
CA ASP A 422 -15.54 47.82 -2.88
C ASP A 422 -14.05 47.61 -3.18
N LEU A 423 -13.58 46.38 -3.02
CA LEU A 423 -12.17 46.00 -3.08
C LEU A 423 -11.97 44.96 -4.17
N GLU A 424 -11.09 45.28 -5.12
CA GLU A 424 -10.53 44.33 -6.06
C GLU A 424 -9.05 44.12 -5.72
N ALA A 425 -8.64 42.88 -5.48
CA ALA A 425 -7.26 42.54 -5.16
C ALA A 425 -6.81 41.27 -5.90
N ASP A 426 -5.51 41.13 -6.10
CA ASP A 426 -4.89 39.90 -6.60
C ASP A 426 -3.97 39.29 -5.54
N LEU A 427 -3.99 37.96 -5.42
CA LEU A 427 -2.98 37.18 -4.72
C LEU A 427 -1.97 36.66 -5.74
N ASP A 428 -0.71 37.02 -5.55
CA ASP A 428 0.43 36.33 -6.13
C ASP A 428 1.31 35.86 -4.97
N TRP A 429 1.06 34.63 -4.51
CA TRP A 429 1.54 34.17 -3.21
C TRP A 429 3.05 34.44 -3.01
N PRO A 430 3.46 35.00 -1.85
CA PRO A 430 2.68 35.32 -0.65
C PRO A 430 2.14 36.77 -0.62
N LEU A 431 2.13 37.49 -1.74
CA LEU A 431 1.78 38.91 -1.81
C LEU A 431 0.33 39.10 -2.23
N VAL A 432 -0.40 39.95 -1.51
CA VAL A 432 -1.71 40.44 -1.92
C VAL A 432 -1.56 41.89 -2.38
N SER A 433 -2.00 42.19 -3.60
CA SER A 433 -1.95 43.51 -4.21
C SER A 433 -3.36 44.05 -4.39
N LEU A 434 -3.64 45.25 -3.85
CA LEU A 434 -4.92 45.91 -4.05
C LEU A 434 -4.92 46.62 -5.42
N ASN A 435 -5.77 46.15 -6.33
CA ASN A 435 -5.90 46.68 -7.69
C ASN A 435 -6.83 47.89 -7.75
N GLN A 436 -7.97 47.80 -7.06
CA GLN A 436 -8.92 48.89 -6.98
C GLN A 436 -9.57 48.92 -5.59
N GLY A 437 -9.75 50.13 -5.06
CA GLY A 437 -10.50 50.35 -3.84
C GLY A 437 -11.42 51.55 -4.02
N LYS A 438 -12.74 51.34 -3.96
CA LYS A 438 -13.74 52.41 -3.90
C LYS A 438 -14.37 52.42 -2.52
N ALA A 439 -14.49 53.58 -1.91
CA ALA A 439 -15.08 53.70 -0.59
C ALA A 439 -15.98 54.93 -0.49
N ARG A 440 -17.09 54.79 0.23
CA ARG A 440 -17.96 55.88 0.64
C ARG A 440 -17.87 56.03 2.14
N LEU A 441 -17.33 57.15 2.61
CA LEU A 441 -17.26 57.45 4.03
C LEU A 441 -18.64 57.83 4.58
N SER A 442 -18.90 57.54 5.85
CA SER A 442 -20.15 57.93 6.53
C SER A 442 -20.37 59.45 6.61
N THR A 443 -19.32 60.22 6.37
CA THR A 443 -19.40 61.69 6.19
C THR A 443 -20.00 62.12 4.84
N GLY A 444 -20.24 61.17 3.93
CA GLY A 444 -20.71 61.39 2.56
C GLY A 444 -19.59 61.60 1.53
N SER A 445 -18.32 61.53 1.93
CA SER A 445 -17.17 61.66 1.03
C SER A 445 -16.93 60.39 0.22
N TYR A 446 -16.36 60.51 -0.98
CA TYR A 446 -16.07 59.40 -1.88
C TYR A 446 -14.57 59.29 -2.17
N PHE A 447 -14.05 58.06 -2.19
CA PHE A 447 -12.66 57.72 -2.52
C PHE A 447 -12.66 56.66 -3.62
N ASP A 448 -11.82 56.85 -4.64
CA ASP A 448 -11.53 55.86 -5.70
C ASP A 448 -10.03 55.82 -5.89
N SER A 449 -9.44 54.66 -5.64
CA SER A 449 -8.02 54.39 -5.84
C SER A 449 -7.85 53.24 -6.81
N ARG A 450 -6.83 53.35 -7.65
CA ARG A 450 -6.36 52.27 -8.51
C ARG A 450 -4.89 52.01 -8.22
N GLY A 451 -4.55 50.77 -7.90
CA GLY A 451 -3.18 50.30 -7.83
C GLY A 451 -2.50 50.48 -9.20
N VAL A 452 -1.22 50.85 -9.17
CA VAL A 452 -0.36 50.97 -10.35
C VAL A 452 0.53 49.75 -10.44
#